data_AF-A0A924VYM9-F1
#
_entry.id   AF-A0A924VYM9-F1
#
_cell.length_a   1.000
_cell.length_b   1.000
_cell.length_c   1.000
_cell.angle_alpha   90.00
_cell.angle_beta   90.00
_cell.angle_gamma   90.00
#
_symmetry.space_group_name_H-M   'P 1'
#
loop_
_entity.id
_entity.type
_entity.pdbx_description
1 polymer ?
#
loop_
_entity_poly.entity_id
_entity_poly.type
_entity_poly.pdbx_seq_one_letter_code
_entity_poly.pdbx_strand_id
1 'polypeptide(L)'
;AQLGNPYVAPAPAPLPAGDRPRLNFVARFIDTKQPLTLIAAAARLSPRPRLRFIGEGELEPQMRAAIAQAGLEAEFAGWLPSPFSHFHQRDILVLPSLWEGLPYLLQEALGHGVATIASDNAGNRAALGEGAYGSLFPVGDEAALAQALAEALADLDALRAKAEKGRAALSARYGADAFWRALSTELTLGEPLHV
;
A
#
# COMPACT_ATOMS: atom_id res chain seq x y z
N ALA A 1 21.22 23.20 5.33
CA ALA A 1 20.03 22.87 4.51
C ALA A 1 19.03 22.15 5.40
N GLN A 2 17.74 22.51 5.39
CA GLN A 2 16.73 21.67 6.02
C GLN A 2 16.74 20.31 5.32
N LEU A 3 17.04 19.25 6.05
CA LEU A 3 16.82 17.89 5.56
C LEU A 3 15.31 17.75 5.40
N GLY A 4 14.83 17.68 4.15
CA GLY A 4 13.42 17.46 3.87
C GLY A 4 12.96 16.11 4.44
N ASN A 5 11.66 15.97 4.70
CA ASN A 5 11.11 14.67 5.07
C ASN A 5 11.17 13.73 3.85
N PRO A 6 11.95 12.63 3.88
CA PRO A 6 12.09 11.72 2.74
C PRO A 6 10.79 10.97 2.42
N TYR A 7 9.81 11.00 3.34
CA TYR A 7 8.50 10.37 3.17
C TYR A 7 7.40 11.34 2.71
N VAL A 8 7.73 12.59 2.34
CA VAL A 8 6.78 13.49 1.70
C VAL A 8 7.00 13.44 0.20
N ALA A 9 6.10 12.77 -0.50
CA ALA A 9 6.16 12.60 -1.95
C ALA A 9 4.93 13.23 -2.63
N PRO A 10 4.98 13.59 -3.93
CA PRO A 10 3.80 14.11 -4.62
C PRO A 10 2.65 13.11 -4.58
N ALA A 11 1.42 13.61 -4.40
CA ALA A 11 0.23 12.78 -4.46
C ALA A 11 0.08 12.14 -5.87
N PRO A 12 -0.55 10.97 -5.99
CA PRO A 12 -0.90 10.38 -7.29
C PRO A 12 -1.59 11.37 -8.21
N ALA A 13 -1.26 11.30 -9.51
CA ALA A 13 -1.91 12.12 -10.52
C ALA A 13 -3.40 11.76 -10.66
N PRO A 14 -4.28 12.67 -11.10
CA PRO A 14 -5.66 12.33 -11.42
C PRO A 14 -5.72 11.15 -12.40
N LEU A 15 -6.75 10.31 -12.27
CA LEU A 15 -7.01 9.25 -13.24
C LEU A 15 -7.42 9.89 -14.58
N PRO A 16 -6.86 9.47 -15.73
CA PRO A 16 -7.30 9.94 -17.03
C PRO A 16 -8.81 9.73 -17.24
N ALA A 17 -9.46 10.67 -17.94
CA ALA A 17 -10.89 10.60 -18.17
C ALA A 17 -11.28 9.30 -18.90
N GLY A 18 -12.26 8.57 -18.35
CA GLY A 18 -12.75 7.31 -18.92
C GLY A 18 -11.97 6.05 -18.52
N ASP A 19 -10.87 6.19 -17.77
CA ASP A 19 -10.14 5.03 -17.24
C ASP A 19 -10.81 4.47 -15.97
N ARG A 20 -10.46 3.23 -15.60
CA ARG A 20 -11.03 2.53 -14.44
C ARG A 20 -10.01 2.38 -13.31
N PRO A 21 -10.45 2.37 -12.03
CA PRO A 21 -9.59 2.05 -10.89
C PRO A 21 -8.82 0.75 -11.10
N ARG A 22 -7.53 0.72 -10.73
CA ARG A 22 -6.71 -0.49 -10.72
C ARG A 22 -6.42 -0.95 -9.30
N LEU A 23 -6.40 -2.25 -9.10
CA LEU A 23 -5.86 -2.88 -7.91
C LEU A 23 -4.40 -3.22 -8.18
N ASN A 24 -3.51 -2.67 -7.38
CA ASN A 24 -2.08 -2.74 -7.57
C ASN A 24 -1.46 -3.61 -6.51
N PHE A 25 -0.67 -4.59 -6.92
CA PHE A 25 0.18 -5.37 -6.04
C PHE A 25 1.63 -4.98 -6.29
N VAL A 26 2.39 -4.68 -5.24
CA VAL A 26 3.79 -4.28 -5.34
C VAL A 26 4.62 -5.10 -4.37
N ALA A 27 5.21 -6.21 -4.83
CA ALA A 27 6.12 -7.04 -4.04
C ALA A 27 6.78 -8.10 -4.92
N ARG A 28 7.72 -8.87 -4.35
CA ARG A 28 8.16 -10.13 -4.97
C ARG A 28 6.99 -11.11 -5.10
N PHE A 29 6.94 -11.85 -6.20
CA PHE A 29 5.91 -12.86 -6.45
C PHE A 29 6.31 -14.20 -5.81
N ILE A 30 6.17 -14.27 -4.50
CA ILE A 30 6.50 -15.43 -3.65
C ILE A 30 5.37 -15.71 -2.66
N ASP A 31 5.33 -16.91 -2.09
CA ASP A 31 4.23 -17.38 -1.24
C ASP A 31 3.92 -16.45 -0.07
N THR A 32 4.96 -15.93 0.61
CA THR A 32 4.80 -15.05 1.77
C THR A 32 4.14 -13.72 1.42
N LYS A 33 4.16 -13.31 0.14
CA LYS A 33 3.51 -12.09 -0.33
C LYS A 33 2.08 -12.30 -0.83
N GLN A 34 1.66 -13.57 -1.00
CA GLN A 34 0.28 -13.96 -1.30
C GLN A 34 -0.38 -13.27 -2.52
N PRO A 35 0.31 -13.16 -3.67
CA PRO A 35 -0.28 -12.52 -4.85
C PRO A 35 -1.56 -13.23 -5.35
N LEU A 36 -1.68 -14.54 -5.13
CA LEU A 36 -2.85 -15.33 -5.52
C LEU A 36 -4.11 -14.97 -4.72
N THR A 37 -3.98 -14.55 -3.45
CA THR A 37 -5.11 -14.09 -2.64
C THR A 37 -5.78 -12.87 -3.27
N LEU A 38 -5.01 -11.94 -3.85
CA LEU A 38 -5.58 -10.80 -4.59
C LEU A 38 -6.33 -11.27 -5.83
N ILE A 39 -5.77 -12.21 -6.60
CA ILE A 39 -6.40 -12.73 -7.82
C ILE A 39 -7.74 -13.41 -7.47
N ALA A 40 -7.75 -14.26 -6.44
CA ALA A 40 -8.96 -14.95 -5.98
C ALA A 40 -10.02 -13.97 -5.46
N ALA A 41 -9.62 -12.95 -4.70
CA ALA A 41 -10.53 -11.91 -4.23
C ALA A 41 -11.12 -11.09 -5.39
N ALA A 42 -10.29 -10.66 -6.34
CA ALA A 42 -10.72 -9.89 -7.51
C ALA A 42 -11.68 -10.65 -8.42
N ALA A 43 -11.53 -11.98 -8.53
CA ALA A 43 -12.43 -12.84 -9.29
C ALA A 43 -13.87 -12.84 -8.77
N ARG A 44 -14.08 -12.47 -7.50
CA ARG A 44 -15.39 -12.41 -6.83
C ARG A 44 -16.12 -11.08 -7.06
N LEU A 45 -15.46 -10.07 -7.64
CA LEU A 45 -16.02 -8.73 -7.81
C LEU A 45 -16.80 -8.57 -9.12
N SER A 46 -17.85 -7.75 -9.07
CA SER A 46 -18.62 -7.32 -10.24
C SER A 46 -18.91 -5.81 -10.15
N PRO A 47 -18.48 -4.99 -11.12
CA PRO A 47 -17.68 -5.37 -12.29
C PRO A 47 -16.24 -5.74 -11.91
N ARG A 48 -15.59 -6.61 -12.70
CA ARG A 48 -14.21 -7.04 -12.46
C ARG A 48 -13.23 -5.87 -12.58
N PRO A 49 -12.32 -5.66 -11.61
CA PRO A 49 -11.32 -4.60 -11.68
C PRO A 49 -10.17 -4.97 -12.61
N ARG A 50 -9.37 -3.98 -12.98
CA ARG A 50 -8.05 -4.20 -13.60
C ARG A 50 -7.01 -4.45 -12.52
N LEU A 51 -6.15 -5.42 -12.75
CA LEU A 51 -5.04 -5.73 -11.86
C LEU A 51 -3.72 -5.21 -12.45
N ARG A 52 -2.82 -4.75 -11.60
CA ARG A 52 -1.43 -4.50 -11.97
C ARG A 52 -0.50 -5.10 -10.94
N PHE A 53 0.43 -5.92 -11.39
CA PHE A 53 1.45 -6.55 -10.57
C PHE A 53 2.81 -5.92 -10.89
N ILE A 54 3.42 -5.30 -9.89
CA ILE A 54 4.73 -4.65 -9.96
C ILE A 54 5.69 -5.48 -9.09
N GLY A 55 6.72 -6.02 -9.71
CA GLY A 55 7.65 -6.98 -9.12
C GLY A 55 7.87 -8.17 -10.04
N GLU A 56 8.59 -9.15 -9.51
CA GLU A 56 8.98 -10.39 -10.19
C GLU A 56 9.06 -11.52 -9.15
N GLY A 57 8.98 -12.78 -9.60
CA GLY A 57 9.19 -13.93 -8.72
C GLY A 57 8.68 -15.25 -9.31
N GLU A 58 8.96 -16.34 -8.59
CA GLU A 58 8.68 -17.71 -9.02
C GLU A 58 7.19 -18.02 -9.21
N LEU A 59 6.30 -17.27 -8.56
CA LEU A 59 4.85 -17.47 -8.69
C LEU A 59 4.25 -16.85 -9.95
N GLU A 60 5.01 -16.11 -10.77
CA GLU A 60 4.45 -15.44 -11.95
C GLU A 60 3.70 -16.38 -12.90
N PRO A 61 4.22 -17.58 -13.26
CA PRO A 61 3.48 -18.51 -14.12
C PRO A 61 2.14 -18.94 -13.52
N GLN A 62 2.10 -19.19 -12.20
CA GLN A 62 0.88 -19.57 -11.49
C GLN A 62 -0.12 -18.40 -11.43
N MET A 63 0.35 -17.18 -11.19
CA MET A 63 -0.48 -15.97 -11.22
C MET A 63 -1.13 -15.78 -12.59
N ARG A 64 -0.35 -15.90 -13.68
CA ARG A 64 -0.87 -15.78 -15.05
C ARG A 64 -1.94 -16.82 -15.36
N ALA A 65 -1.73 -18.07 -14.95
CA ALA A 65 -2.72 -19.14 -15.10
C ALA A 65 -4.01 -18.84 -14.32
N ALA A 66 -3.91 -18.40 -13.07
CA ALA A 66 -5.07 -18.05 -12.24
C ALA A 66 -5.87 -16.86 -12.81
N ILE A 67 -5.17 -15.83 -13.30
CA ILE A 67 -5.79 -14.66 -13.97
C ILE A 67 -6.55 -15.08 -15.22
N ALA A 68 -5.95 -15.93 -16.05
CA ALA A 68 -6.58 -16.45 -17.27
C ALA A 68 -7.81 -17.31 -16.95
N GLN A 69 -7.70 -18.21 -15.97
CA GLN A 69 -8.82 -19.06 -15.52
C GLN A 69 -9.97 -18.24 -14.96
N ALA A 70 -9.67 -17.18 -14.21
CA ALA A 70 -10.68 -16.28 -13.67
C ALA A 70 -11.25 -15.31 -14.71
N GLY A 71 -10.64 -15.16 -15.90
CA GLY A 71 -11.01 -14.18 -16.91
C GLY A 71 -10.84 -12.74 -16.43
N LEU A 72 -9.73 -12.46 -15.72
CA LEU A 72 -9.37 -11.13 -15.21
C LEU A 72 -8.43 -10.41 -16.18
N GLU A 73 -8.53 -9.09 -16.25
CA GLU A 73 -7.55 -8.24 -16.94
C GLU A 73 -6.40 -7.90 -15.98
N ALA A 74 -5.16 -8.21 -16.37
CA ALA A 74 -3.99 -7.90 -15.56
C ALA A 74 -2.78 -7.44 -16.39
N GLU A 75 -2.04 -6.48 -15.83
CA GLU A 75 -0.74 -6.03 -16.32
C GLU A 75 0.37 -6.52 -15.38
N PHE A 76 1.45 -7.06 -15.94
CA PHE A 76 2.68 -7.37 -15.21
C PHE A 76 3.73 -6.35 -15.64
N ALA A 77 4.05 -5.40 -14.76
CA ALA A 77 4.89 -4.24 -15.07
C ALA A 77 6.39 -4.50 -14.81
N GLY A 78 6.76 -5.68 -14.32
CA GLY A 78 8.10 -5.98 -13.84
C GLY A 78 8.47 -5.12 -12.63
N TRP A 79 9.76 -5.02 -12.34
CA TRP A 79 10.25 -4.16 -11.26
C TRP A 79 10.27 -2.67 -11.63
N LEU A 80 9.74 -1.82 -10.75
CA LEU A 80 9.77 -0.36 -10.88
C LEU A 80 10.45 0.27 -9.66
N PRO A 81 11.48 1.13 -9.84
CA PRO A 81 12.16 1.81 -8.73
C PRO A 81 11.24 2.70 -7.88
N SER A 82 10.27 3.35 -8.53
CA SER A 82 9.31 4.26 -7.89
C SER A 82 7.89 3.84 -8.27
N PRO A 83 7.34 2.77 -7.66
CA PRO A 83 6.07 2.20 -8.09
C PRO A 83 4.94 3.23 -7.99
N PHE A 84 4.90 4.02 -6.92
CA PHE A 84 3.83 4.99 -6.66
C PHE A 84 3.80 6.20 -7.59
N SER A 85 4.89 6.52 -8.31
CA SER A 85 4.85 7.56 -9.36
C SER A 85 4.00 7.15 -10.56
N HIS A 86 3.65 5.86 -10.67
CA HIS A 86 2.81 5.30 -11.73
C HIS A 86 1.36 5.06 -11.25
N PHE A 87 1.01 5.50 -10.04
CA PHE A 87 -0.34 5.41 -9.49
C PHE A 87 -1.14 6.65 -9.84
N HIS A 88 -2.44 6.45 -10.04
CA HIS A 88 -3.43 7.51 -10.12
C HIS A 88 -4.23 7.61 -8.82
N GLN A 89 -4.94 8.73 -8.63
CA GLN A 89 -5.75 8.98 -7.43
C GLN A 89 -6.82 7.91 -7.16
N ARG A 90 -7.21 7.13 -8.17
CA ARG A 90 -8.18 6.05 -8.03
C ARG A 90 -7.57 4.65 -7.95
N ASP A 91 -6.25 4.55 -7.92
CA ASP A 91 -5.56 3.28 -7.76
C ASP A 91 -5.50 2.88 -6.29
N ILE A 92 -5.73 1.59 -6.02
CA ILE A 92 -5.63 1.00 -4.68
C ILE A 92 -4.39 0.12 -4.63
N LEU A 93 -3.54 0.31 -3.62
CA LEU A 93 -2.50 -0.66 -3.27
C LEU A 93 -3.13 -1.79 -2.45
N VAL A 94 -2.84 -3.04 -2.83
CA VAL A 94 -3.23 -4.24 -2.08
C VAL A 94 -1.99 -5.02 -1.66
N LEU A 95 -1.79 -5.17 -0.34
CA LEU A 95 -0.67 -5.91 0.24
C LEU A 95 -1.16 -7.10 1.08
N PRO A 96 -1.39 -8.28 0.46
CA PRO A 96 -2.01 -9.43 1.12
C PRO A 96 -1.02 -10.33 1.89
N SER A 97 0.17 -9.82 2.23
CA SER A 97 1.29 -10.61 2.75
C SER A 97 0.98 -11.37 4.05
N LEU A 98 1.58 -12.55 4.24
CA LEU A 98 1.42 -13.34 5.47
C LEU A 98 2.02 -12.63 6.69
N TRP A 99 3.19 -12.04 6.52
CA TRP A 99 3.90 -11.33 7.57
C TRP A 99 4.78 -10.22 6.98
N GLU A 100 4.90 -9.13 7.71
CA GLU A 100 5.83 -8.04 7.47
C GLU A 100 6.49 -7.64 8.80
N GLY A 101 7.79 -7.37 8.78
CA GLY A 101 8.50 -6.83 9.95
C GLY A 101 8.30 -5.31 10.04
N LEU A 102 8.90 -4.59 9.09
CA LEU A 102 8.71 -3.16 8.90
C LEU A 102 8.41 -2.91 7.42
N PRO A 103 7.13 -2.85 7.00
CA PRO A 103 6.78 -2.76 5.59
C PRO A 103 7.06 -1.34 5.06
N TYR A 104 8.28 -1.10 4.58
CA TYR A 104 8.68 0.17 3.98
C TYR A 104 7.76 0.60 2.84
N LEU A 105 7.27 -0.36 2.05
CA LEU A 105 6.30 -0.11 0.99
C LEU A 105 5.03 0.59 1.51
N LEU A 106 4.52 0.23 2.69
CA LEU A 106 3.36 0.91 3.27
C LEU A 106 3.70 2.33 3.73
N GLN A 107 4.90 2.55 4.25
CA GLN A 107 5.35 3.90 4.62
C GLN A 107 5.47 4.80 3.38
N GLU A 108 6.03 4.28 2.28
CA GLU A 108 6.09 4.98 1.00
C GLU A 108 4.69 5.26 0.42
N ALA A 109 3.79 4.27 0.45
CA ALA A 109 2.41 4.42 0.01
C ALA A 109 1.69 5.55 0.79
N LEU A 110 1.83 5.56 2.12
CA LEU A 110 1.31 6.63 2.97
C LEU A 110 1.95 7.98 2.64
N GLY A 111 3.26 8.03 2.37
CA GLY A 111 3.96 9.25 1.95
C GLY A 111 3.41 9.88 0.67
N HIS A 112 2.88 9.05 -0.23
CA HIS A 112 2.16 9.47 -1.42
C HIS A 112 0.65 9.71 -1.19
N GLY A 113 0.06 9.30 -0.07
CA GLY A 113 -1.38 9.35 0.14
C GLY A 113 -2.15 8.29 -0.67
N VAL A 114 -1.52 7.14 -0.94
CA VAL A 114 -2.12 6.06 -1.73
C VAL A 114 -3.13 5.27 -0.88
N ALA A 115 -4.35 5.15 -1.39
CA ALA A 115 -5.39 4.28 -0.83
C ALA A 115 -4.88 2.84 -0.73
N THR A 116 -4.90 2.28 0.49
CA THR A 116 -4.23 0.99 0.76
C THR A 116 -5.13 0.02 1.52
N ILE A 117 -5.15 -1.23 1.05
CA ILE A 117 -5.74 -2.38 1.74
C ILE A 117 -4.64 -3.39 2.01
N ALA A 118 -4.48 -3.83 3.26
CA ALA A 118 -3.43 -4.77 3.63
C ALA A 118 -3.96 -5.87 4.54
N SER A 119 -3.29 -7.02 4.53
CA SER A 119 -3.60 -8.11 5.44
C SER A 119 -3.26 -7.72 6.88
N ASP A 120 -4.01 -8.25 7.84
CA ASP A 120 -3.98 -7.84 9.24
C ASP A 120 -2.92 -8.60 10.07
N ASN A 121 -1.67 -8.49 9.63
CA ASN A 121 -0.50 -8.94 10.39
C ASN A 121 0.09 -7.80 11.22
N ALA A 122 0.98 -8.13 12.17
CA ALA A 122 1.53 -7.14 13.12
C ALA A 122 2.22 -5.94 12.45
N GLY A 123 3.02 -6.17 11.41
CA GLY A 123 3.73 -5.10 10.70
C GLY A 123 2.78 -4.19 9.92
N ASN A 124 1.81 -4.77 9.21
CA ASN A 124 0.80 -4.01 8.45
C ASN A 124 -0.14 -3.22 9.37
N ARG A 125 -0.60 -3.84 10.47
CA ARG A 125 -1.45 -3.21 11.48
C ARG A 125 -0.78 -1.99 12.08
N ALA A 126 0.48 -2.12 12.50
CA ALA A 126 1.26 -1.02 13.04
C ALA A 126 1.50 0.09 11.99
N ALA A 127 1.86 -0.29 10.75
CA ALA A 127 2.10 0.64 9.66
C ALA A 127 0.86 1.45 9.28
N LEU A 128 -0.33 0.84 9.32
CA LEU A 128 -1.60 1.48 8.99
C LEU A 128 -2.34 2.07 10.22
N GLY A 129 -1.65 2.21 11.35
CA GLY A 129 -2.19 2.83 12.55
C GLY A 129 -3.47 2.15 13.04
N GLU A 130 -3.42 0.82 13.18
CA GLU A 130 -4.57 0.00 13.61
C GLU A 130 -5.76 0.08 12.62
N GLY A 131 -5.50 0.40 11.35
CA GLY A 131 -6.53 0.60 10.32
C GLY A 131 -7.05 2.04 10.21
N ALA A 132 -6.46 2.99 10.94
CA ALA A 132 -6.79 4.41 10.81
C ALA A 132 -6.29 5.03 9.50
N TYR A 133 -5.28 4.42 8.86
CA TYR A 133 -4.59 4.95 7.67
C TYR A 133 -4.84 4.15 6.39
N GLY A 134 -5.68 3.12 6.46
CA GLY A 134 -6.03 2.24 5.34
C GLY A 134 -7.13 1.27 5.76
N SER A 135 -7.29 0.16 5.03
CA SER A 135 -8.17 -0.93 5.44
C SER A 135 -7.37 -2.19 5.71
N LEU A 136 -7.78 -2.94 6.74
CA LEU A 136 -7.16 -4.20 7.14
C LEU A 136 -8.14 -5.35 6.90
N PHE A 137 -7.64 -6.51 6.49
CA PHE A 137 -8.43 -7.74 6.34
C PHE A 137 -7.69 -8.95 6.93
N PRO A 138 -8.36 -10.00 7.43
CA PRO A 138 -7.68 -11.17 8.00
C PRO A 138 -6.69 -11.82 7.03
N VAL A 139 -5.52 -12.21 7.56
CA VAL A 139 -4.45 -12.83 6.75
C VAL A 139 -4.96 -14.09 6.05
N GLY A 140 -4.75 -14.17 4.73
CA GLY A 140 -5.14 -15.32 3.91
C GLY A 140 -6.64 -15.41 3.58
N ASP A 141 -7.47 -14.48 4.05
CA ASP A 141 -8.91 -14.50 3.81
C ASP A 141 -9.28 -13.75 2.52
N GLU A 142 -9.39 -14.50 1.42
CA GLU A 142 -9.80 -13.98 0.10
C GLU A 142 -11.24 -13.45 0.08
N ALA A 143 -12.13 -13.92 0.97
CA ALA A 143 -13.50 -13.45 1.04
C ALA A 143 -13.56 -12.08 1.71
N ALA A 144 -12.85 -11.92 2.83
CA ALA A 144 -12.74 -10.64 3.51
C ALA A 144 -11.98 -9.61 2.66
N LEU A 145 -10.95 -10.01 1.91
CA LEU A 145 -10.30 -9.13 0.95
C LEU A 145 -11.28 -8.68 -0.15
N ALA A 146 -12.08 -9.59 -0.71
CA ALA A 146 -13.08 -9.23 -1.71
C ALA A 146 -14.11 -8.23 -1.15
N GLN A 147 -14.57 -8.43 0.08
CA GLN A 147 -15.49 -7.49 0.74
C GLN A 147 -14.86 -6.10 0.91
N ALA A 148 -13.62 -6.04 1.43
CA ALA A 148 -12.90 -4.78 1.61
C ALA A 148 -12.65 -4.05 0.29
N LEU A 149 -12.37 -4.80 -0.79
CA LEU A 149 -12.22 -4.26 -2.13
C LEU A 149 -13.54 -3.71 -2.68
N ALA A 150 -14.65 -4.42 -2.48
CA ALA A 150 -15.97 -3.97 -2.92
C ALA A 150 -16.37 -2.66 -2.22
N GLU A 151 -16.17 -2.57 -0.90
CA GLU A 151 -16.41 -1.36 -0.11
C GLU A 151 -15.54 -0.19 -0.59
N ALA A 152 -14.24 -0.43 -0.79
CA ALA A 152 -13.30 0.59 -1.25
C ALA A 152 -13.60 1.07 -2.67
N LEU A 153 -14.05 0.19 -3.57
CA LEU A 153 -14.42 0.57 -4.93
C LEU A 153 -15.77 1.33 -4.97
N ALA A 154 -16.66 1.10 -4.00
CA ALA A 154 -17.91 1.84 -3.86
C ALA A 154 -17.72 3.24 -3.27
N ASP A 155 -16.80 3.41 -2.32
CA ASP A 155 -16.45 4.69 -1.71
C ASP A 155 -14.93 4.86 -1.58
N LEU A 156 -14.30 5.19 -2.71
CA LEU A 156 -12.85 5.35 -2.77
C LEU A 156 -12.37 6.60 -2.04
N ASP A 157 -13.20 7.64 -1.97
CA ASP A 157 -12.83 8.89 -1.30
C ASP A 157 -12.72 8.68 0.21
N ALA A 158 -13.53 7.81 0.81
CA ALA A 158 -13.36 7.40 2.20
C ALA A 158 -12.01 6.70 2.46
N LEU A 159 -11.61 5.77 1.58
CA LEU A 159 -10.30 5.09 1.72
C LEU A 159 -9.13 6.05 1.51
N ARG A 160 -9.26 7.01 0.58
CA ARG A 160 -8.25 8.06 0.36
C ARG A 160 -8.15 9.01 1.55
N ALA A 161 -9.26 9.38 2.17
CA ALA A 161 -9.25 10.21 3.37
C ALA A 161 -8.45 9.55 4.52
N LYS A 162 -8.55 8.22 4.67
CA LYS A 162 -7.68 7.47 5.59
C LYS A 162 -6.21 7.56 5.18
N ALA A 163 -5.89 7.39 3.90
CA ALA A 163 -4.52 7.48 3.40
C ALA A 163 -3.91 8.87 3.63
N GLU A 164 -4.68 9.94 3.43
CA GLU A 164 -4.24 11.32 3.72
C GLU A 164 -4.01 11.57 5.22
N LYS A 165 -4.86 11.00 6.08
CA LYS A 165 -4.61 11.00 7.53
C LYS A 165 -3.30 10.29 7.86
N GLY A 166 -3.04 9.15 7.22
CA GLY A 166 -1.79 8.40 7.37
C GLY A 166 -0.58 9.17 6.87
N ARG A 167 -0.68 9.84 5.73
CA ARG A 167 0.34 10.74 5.19
C ARG A 167 0.71 11.85 6.18
N ALA A 168 -0.28 12.53 6.74
CA ALA A 168 -0.07 13.57 7.73
C ALA A 168 0.60 13.03 9.00
N ALA A 169 0.12 11.87 9.51
CA ALA A 169 0.68 11.22 10.69
C ALA A 169 2.12 10.73 10.49
N LEU A 170 2.40 10.13 9.32
CA LEU A 170 3.74 9.70 8.91
C LEU A 170 4.70 10.89 8.89
N SER A 171 4.27 12.02 8.32
CA SER A 171 5.09 13.22 8.25
C SER A 171 5.45 13.77 9.63
N ALA A 172 4.48 13.76 10.55
CA ALA A 172 4.70 14.18 11.94
C ALA A 172 5.62 13.21 12.71
N ARG A 173 5.54 11.90 12.45
CA ARG A 173 6.27 10.86 13.19
C ARG A 173 7.70 10.62 12.70
N TYR A 174 7.92 10.61 11.39
CA TYR A 174 9.19 10.23 10.76
C TYR A 174 9.84 11.35 9.95
N GLY A 175 9.34 12.59 10.07
CA GLY A 175 10.01 13.75 9.50
C GLY A 175 11.40 13.96 10.10
N ALA A 176 12.31 14.56 9.31
CA ALA A 176 13.69 14.81 9.74
C ALA A 176 13.75 15.53 11.10
N ASP A 177 12.85 16.49 11.35
CA ASP A 177 12.77 17.19 12.63
C ASP A 177 12.34 16.29 13.80
N ALA A 178 11.45 15.32 13.57
CA ALA A 178 11.06 14.36 14.59
C ALA A 178 12.21 13.39 14.89
N PHE A 179 12.89 12.91 13.85
CA PHE A 179 14.08 12.08 13.99
C PHE A 179 15.19 12.81 14.76
N TRP A 180 15.53 14.04 14.36
CA TRP A 180 16.57 14.82 15.02
C TRP A 180 16.21 15.13 16.47
N ARG A 181 14.95 15.46 16.79
CA ARG A 181 14.51 15.68 18.17
C ARG A 181 14.60 14.43 19.04
N ALA A 182 14.19 13.28 18.50
CA ALA A 182 14.27 12.02 19.23
C ALA A 182 15.73 11.64 19.49
N LEU A 183 16.56 11.67 18.45
CA LEU A 183 17.99 11.37 18.54
C LEU A 183 18.72 12.36 19.47
N SER A 184 18.42 13.66 19.38
CA SER A 184 19.03 14.66 20.26
C SER A 184 18.67 14.40 21.71
N THR A 185 17.41 14.08 22.01
CA THR A 185 16.96 13.79 23.38
C THR A 185 17.69 12.58 23.97
N GLU A 186 17.88 11.53 23.17
CA GLU A 186 18.54 10.31 23.61
C GLU A 186 20.06 10.53 23.79
N LEU A 187 20.71 11.25 22.87
CA LEU A 187 22.14 11.57 22.95
C LEU A 187 22.48 12.54 24.09
N THR A 188 21.53 13.37 24.51
CA THR A 188 21.73 14.30 25.63
C THR A 188 21.26 13.78 26.97
N LEU A 189 20.82 12.52 27.05
CA LEU A 189 20.19 11.95 28.26
C LEU A 189 19.00 12.79 28.77
N GLY A 190 18.34 13.53 27.88
CA GLY A 190 17.21 14.41 28.20
C GLY A 190 17.58 15.86 28.54
N GLU A 191 18.86 16.24 28.56
CA GLU A 191 19.27 17.65 28.74
C GLU A 191 19.22 18.41 27.40
N PRO A 192 18.81 19.69 27.34
CA PRO A 192 18.84 20.43 26.09
C PRO A 192 20.28 20.66 25.60
N LEU A 193 20.54 20.41 24.31
CA LEU A 193 21.78 20.81 23.65
C LEU A 193 21.85 22.34 23.62
N HIS A 194 22.70 22.92 24.47
CA HIS A 194 23.12 24.31 24.34
C HIS A 194 24.05 24.41 23.14
N VAL A 195 23.54 24.94 22.03
CA VAL A 195 24.32 25.34 20.85
C VAL A 195 24.87 26.75 21.08
#